data_AF-A0A485KVF6-F1
#
_entry.id   AF-A0A485KVF6-F1
#
_cell.length_a   1.000
_cell.length_b   1.000
_cell.length_c   1.000
_cell.angle_alpha   90.00
_cell.angle_beta   90.00
_cell.angle_gamma   90.00
#
_symmetry.space_group_name_H-M   'P 1'
#
loop_
_entity.id
_entity.type
_entity.pdbx_description
1 polymer ?
#
loop_
_entity_poly.entity_id
_entity_poly.type
_entity_poly.pdbx_seq_one_letter_code
_entity_poly.pdbx_strand_id
1 'polypeptide(L)'
;MELLVLRLDHLKARSAYTTTLKTWLQESKLNGRLVSRGNLHVLVMEGPSAGIDTIAGQFETEPIDTNARDERCVDRFYDIVGREARETAKLKSGFTDMQLLNDAMLEKLVIDEWGVPRDWLDAARLTDRTKRFLAWKDEAKLARKQGRRRTAQVRDETKLKKREEKNKRQKLEQDAAAVNADSDVDDAAK
;
A
#
# COMPACT_ATOMS: atom_id res chain seq x y z
N MET A 1 -27.44 3.46 14.79
CA MET A 1 -26.07 3.00 15.12
C MET A 1 -25.51 2.36 13.86
N GLU A 2 -24.21 2.19 13.74
CA GLU A 2 -23.61 1.55 12.56
C GLU A 2 -22.62 0.48 12.97
N LEU A 3 -22.63 -0.61 12.22
CA LEU A 3 -21.62 -1.66 12.21
C LEU A 3 -20.62 -1.38 11.10
N LEU A 4 -19.33 -1.46 11.41
CA LEU A 4 -18.23 -1.47 10.44
C LEU A 4 -17.37 -2.69 10.68
N VAL A 5 -17.07 -3.44 9.61
CA VAL A 5 -16.17 -4.59 9.66
C VAL A 5 -14.99 -4.35 8.75
N LEU A 6 -13.79 -4.40 9.33
CA LEU A 6 -12.52 -4.30 8.62
C LEU A 6 -11.78 -5.63 8.64
N ARG A 7 -11.15 -5.96 7.52
CA ARG A 7 -10.11 -6.99 7.44
C ARG A 7 -8.76 -6.31 7.47
N LEU A 8 -7.88 -6.72 8.36
CA LEU A 8 -6.50 -6.22 8.46
C LEU A 8 -5.54 -7.30 7.93
N ASP A 9 -4.54 -6.93 7.14
CA ASP A 9 -3.53 -7.88 6.66
C ASP A 9 -2.52 -8.24 7.72
N HIS A 10 -2.01 -7.23 8.43
CA HIS A 10 -0.87 -7.37 9.31
C HIS A 10 -1.06 -6.53 10.56
N LEU A 11 -0.52 -7.04 11.66
CA LEU A 11 -0.50 -6.39 12.96
C LEU A 11 0.92 -6.54 13.51
N LYS A 12 1.90 -5.87 12.88
CA LYS A 12 3.33 -6.12 13.16
C LYS A 12 3.64 -5.84 14.63
N ALA A 13 3.24 -4.67 15.11
CA ALA A 13 3.38 -4.29 16.51
C ALA A 13 2.04 -4.40 17.25
N ARG A 14 1.46 -5.62 17.32
CA ARG A 14 0.11 -5.86 17.86
C ARG A 14 -0.20 -5.13 19.18
N SER A 15 0.72 -5.12 20.14
CA SER A 15 0.52 -4.44 21.44
C SER A 15 0.35 -2.92 21.26
N ALA A 16 1.22 -2.29 20.47
CA ALA A 16 1.13 -0.87 20.17
C ALA A 16 -0.12 -0.56 19.32
N TYR A 17 -0.41 -1.42 18.34
CA TYR A 17 -1.56 -1.31 17.46
C TYR A 17 -2.87 -1.35 18.26
N THR A 18 -3.05 -2.35 19.11
CA THR A 18 -4.26 -2.53 19.92
C THR A 18 -4.42 -1.44 20.97
N THR A 19 -3.31 -0.92 21.50
CA THR A 19 -3.34 0.25 22.40
C THR A 19 -3.83 1.50 21.68
N THR A 20 -3.28 1.80 20.50
CA THR A 20 -3.72 2.93 19.68
C THR A 20 -5.18 2.77 19.27
N LEU A 21 -5.58 1.58 18.81
CA LEU A 21 -6.94 1.29 18.41
C LEU A 21 -7.93 1.46 19.58
N LYS A 22 -7.56 1.02 20.79
CA LYS A 22 -8.37 1.22 21.99
C LYS A 22 -8.62 2.70 22.25
N THR A 23 -7.58 3.54 22.15
CA THR A 23 -7.71 5.00 22.30
C THR A 23 -8.66 5.59 21.26
N TRP A 24 -8.46 5.26 19.98
CA TRP A 24 -9.32 5.74 18.89
C TRP A 24 -10.78 5.37 19.07
N LEU A 25 -11.05 4.12 19.46
CA LEU A 25 -12.40 3.63 19.73
C LEU A 25 -13.04 4.36 20.92
N GLN A 26 -12.28 4.63 21.98
CA GLN A 26 -12.77 5.37 23.14
C GLN A 26 -13.12 6.82 22.79
N GLU A 27 -12.23 7.52 22.07
CA GLU A 27 -12.44 8.89 21.63
C GLU A 27 -13.63 9.01 20.67
N SER A 28 -13.79 8.02 19.77
CA SER A 28 -14.88 7.95 18.81
C SER A 28 -16.18 7.36 19.38
N LYS A 29 -16.20 7.01 20.67
CA LYS A 29 -17.35 6.37 21.36
C LYS A 29 -17.85 5.11 20.64
N LEU A 30 -16.93 4.31 20.14
CA LEU A 30 -17.17 3.04 19.46
C LEU A 30 -16.85 1.85 20.36
N ASN A 31 -17.63 0.79 20.20
CA ASN A 31 -17.31 -0.52 20.75
C ASN A 31 -16.59 -1.33 19.67
N GLY A 32 -15.57 -2.10 20.04
CA GLY A 32 -14.75 -2.81 19.05
C GLY A 32 -14.32 -4.19 19.49
N ARG A 33 -14.26 -5.14 18.56
CA ARG A 33 -13.73 -6.48 18.77
C ARG A 33 -12.72 -6.76 17.67
N LEU A 34 -11.46 -6.94 18.05
CA LEU A 34 -10.43 -7.46 17.17
C LEU A 34 -10.33 -8.96 17.40
N VAL A 35 -10.50 -9.73 16.33
CA VAL A 35 -10.37 -11.19 16.36
C VAL A 35 -9.31 -11.62 15.35
N SER A 36 -8.47 -12.55 15.76
CA SER A 36 -7.38 -13.07 14.93
C SER A 36 -7.41 -14.59 14.87
N ARG A 37 -7.34 -15.15 13.66
CA ARG A 37 -7.28 -16.58 13.40
C ARG A 37 -6.27 -16.84 12.29
N GLY A 38 -5.09 -17.36 12.65
CA GLY A 38 -3.98 -17.48 11.70
C GLY A 38 -3.57 -16.13 11.12
N ASN A 39 -3.64 -15.99 9.80
CA ASN A 39 -3.38 -14.76 9.05
C ASN A 39 -4.61 -13.85 8.87
N LEU A 40 -5.79 -14.29 9.32
CA LEU A 40 -7.01 -13.51 9.23
C LEU A 40 -7.17 -12.64 10.49
N HIS A 41 -7.20 -11.32 10.29
CA HIS A 41 -7.49 -10.35 11.34
C HIS A 41 -8.76 -9.59 10.96
N VAL A 42 -9.79 -9.68 11.80
CA VAL A 42 -11.07 -9.01 11.60
C VAL A 42 -11.34 -8.07 12.75
N LEU A 43 -11.57 -6.80 12.44
CA LEU A 43 -11.97 -5.77 13.39
C LEU A 43 -13.44 -5.45 13.16
N VAL A 44 -14.28 -5.74 14.15
CA VAL A 44 -15.71 -5.46 14.16
C VAL A 44 -15.94 -4.27 15.09
N MET A 45 -16.59 -3.21 14.60
CA MET A 45 -16.84 -2.00 15.36
C MET A 45 -18.28 -1.58 15.26
N GLU A 46 -18.83 -1.06 16.35
CA GLU A 46 -20.23 -0.66 16.43
C GLU A 46 -20.39 0.62 17.25
N GLY A 47 -21.12 1.60 16.74
CA GLY A 47 -21.38 2.86 17.45
C GLY A 47 -22.03 3.94 16.58
N PRO A 48 -21.93 5.23 16.96
CA PRO A 48 -22.48 6.33 16.17
C PRO A 48 -21.83 6.46 14.78
N SER A 49 -22.59 6.82 13.75
CA SER A 49 -22.08 7.00 12.38
C SER A 49 -20.91 7.99 12.32
N ALA A 50 -21.01 9.11 13.05
CA ALA A 50 -19.91 10.08 13.15
C ALA A 50 -18.62 9.47 13.74
N GLY A 51 -18.74 8.52 14.68
CA GLY A 51 -17.59 7.80 15.23
C GLY A 51 -16.99 6.84 14.20
N ILE A 52 -17.84 6.13 13.45
CA ILE A 52 -17.41 5.26 12.34
C ILE A 52 -16.68 6.06 11.26
N ASP A 53 -17.19 7.23 10.88
CA ASP A 53 -16.54 8.11 9.91
C ASP A 53 -15.21 8.66 10.44
N THR A 54 -15.16 9.00 11.73
CA THR A 54 -13.92 9.45 12.39
C THR A 54 -12.84 8.38 12.34
N ILE A 55 -13.16 7.14 12.75
CA ILE A 55 -12.16 6.07 12.76
C ILE A 55 -11.74 5.67 11.34
N ALA A 56 -12.66 5.68 10.37
CA ALA A 56 -12.32 5.47 8.97
C ALA A 56 -11.31 6.51 8.47
N GLY A 57 -11.49 7.78 8.86
CA GLY A 57 -10.50 8.84 8.58
C GLY A 57 -9.15 8.59 9.26
N GLN A 58 -9.15 8.20 10.55
CA GLN A 58 -7.92 7.90 11.29
C GLN A 58 -7.11 6.77 10.65
N PHE A 59 -7.76 5.73 10.13
CA PHE A 59 -7.07 4.65 9.40
C PHE A 59 -6.37 5.13 8.11
N GLU A 60 -6.80 6.24 7.51
CA GLU A 60 -6.17 6.81 6.31
C GLU A 60 -5.03 7.79 6.63
N THR A 61 -5.09 8.48 7.78
CA THR A 61 -4.17 9.59 8.08
C THR A 61 -3.23 9.33 9.25
N GLU A 62 -3.64 8.53 10.23
CA GLU A 62 -2.94 8.41 11.50
C GLU A 62 -2.06 7.15 11.58
N PRO A 63 -0.83 7.25 12.12
CA PRO A 63 0.02 6.09 12.31
C PRO A 63 -0.55 5.13 13.37
N ILE A 64 -0.70 3.86 13.01
CA ILE A 64 -1.23 2.80 13.91
C ILE A 64 -0.31 1.57 14.03
N ASP A 65 0.42 1.22 12.97
CA ASP A 65 1.37 0.10 12.97
C ASP A 65 2.83 0.59 12.90
N THR A 66 3.77 -0.34 12.75
CA THR A 66 5.18 -0.05 12.52
C THR A 66 5.70 -0.61 11.20
N ASN A 67 6.61 0.14 10.57
CA ASN A 67 7.24 -0.25 9.32
C ASN A 67 8.37 -1.28 9.56
N ALA A 68 9.09 -1.69 8.51
CA ALA A 68 10.21 -2.63 8.63
C ALA A 68 11.38 -2.14 9.52
N ARG A 69 11.44 -0.84 9.84
CA ARG A 69 12.43 -0.19 10.71
C ARG A 69 11.89 0.10 12.13
N ASP A 70 10.71 -0.42 12.45
CA ASP A 70 10.01 -0.21 13.72
C ASP A 70 9.58 1.25 13.99
N GLU A 71 9.52 2.07 12.94
CA GLU A 71 8.99 3.43 13.00
C GLU A 71 7.46 3.40 12.81
N ARG A 72 6.73 4.29 13.50
CA ARG A 72 5.27 4.40 13.38
C ARG A 72 4.86 4.75 11.95
N CYS A 73 3.87 4.04 11.41
CA CYS A 73 3.33 4.29 10.08
C CYS A 73 1.81 4.09 9.99
N VAL A 74 1.19 4.73 9.01
CA VAL A 74 -0.21 4.49 8.64
C VAL A 74 -0.34 3.07 8.09
N ASP A 75 -1.31 2.31 8.57
CA ASP A 75 -1.64 1.01 8.00
C ASP A 75 -2.43 1.20 6.69
N ARG A 76 -1.85 0.77 5.58
CA ARG A 76 -2.47 0.87 4.25
C ARG A 76 -3.13 -0.42 3.79
N PHE A 77 -2.98 -1.49 4.57
CA PHE A 77 -3.35 -2.84 4.18
C PHE A 77 -4.51 -3.34 5.02
N TYR A 78 -5.61 -2.59 4.96
CA TYR A 78 -6.92 -2.98 5.45
C TYR A 78 -7.98 -2.87 4.35
N ASP A 79 -9.05 -3.65 4.45
CA ASP A 79 -10.23 -3.52 3.60
C ASP A 79 -11.47 -3.33 4.46
N ILE A 80 -12.38 -2.46 4.01
CA ILE A 80 -13.75 -2.44 4.51
C ILE A 80 -14.46 -3.65 3.91
N VAL A 81 -14.83 -4.59 4.77
CA VAL A 81 -15.57 -5.79 4.38
C VAL A 81 -17.05 -5.47 4.24
N GLY A 82 -17.58 -4.67 5.17
CA GLY A 82 -18.95 -4.20 5.12
C GLY A 82 -19.25 -3.11 6.14
N ARG A 83 -20.29 -2.35 5.84
CA ARG A 83 -20.85 -1.29 6.69
C ARG A 83 -22.37 -1.36 6.61
N GLU A 84 -23.03 -1.32 7.75
CA GLU A 84 -24.49 -1.43 7.82
C GLU A 84 -25.05 -0.60 8.99
N ALA A 85 -26.20 0.03 8.78
CA ALA A 85 -26.94 0.69 9.85
C ALA A 85 -27.67 -0.35 10.71
N ARG A 86 -27.56 -0.21 12.02
CA ARG A 86 -28.21 -1.08 13.01
C ARG A 86 -29.09 -0.30 13.96
N GLU A 87 -30.20 -0.93 14.30
CA GLU A 87 -31.14 -0.45 15.31
C GLU A 87 -30.61 -0.70 16.73
N THR A 88 -30.03 -1.88 16.97
CA THR A 88 -29.56 -2.31 18.29
C THR A 88 -28.09 -2.72 18.29
N ALA A 89 -27.36 -2.32 19.34
CA ALA A 89 -26.00 -2.77 19.59
C ALA A 89 -25.97 -4.27 19.92
N LYS A 90 -25.08 -5.02 19.27
CA LYS A 90 -24.76 -6.41 19.65
C LYS A 90 -23.42 -6.53 20.36
N LEU A 91 -22.49 -5.61 20.09
CA LEU A 91 -21.19 -5.59 20.76
C LEU A 91 -21.33 -5.10 22.20
N LYS A 92 -20.72 -5.84 23.13
CA LYS A 92 -20.55 -5.36 24.51
C LYS A 92 -19.67 -4.11 24.54
N SER A 93 -19.90 -3.26 25.54
CA SER A 93 -19.15 -2.02 25.72
C SER A 93 -17.62 -2.22 25.73
N GLY A 94 -16.89 -1.28 25.15
CA GLY A 94 -15.43 -1.21 25.15
C GLY A 94 -14.76 -1.97 24.00
N PHE A 95 -13.45 -2.18 24.15
CA PHE A 95 -12.60 -2.87 23.18
C PHE A 95 -12.08 -4.20 23.74
N THR A 96 -12.05 -5.24 22.91
CA THR A 96 -11.43 -6.53 23.26
C THR A 96 -10.65 -7.07 22.09
N ASP A 97 -9.44 -7.54 22.36
CA ASP A 97 -8.59 -8.25 21.42
C ASP A 97 -8.58 -9.76 21.74
N MET A 98 -8.82 -10.60 20.74
CA MET A 98 -8.93 -12.05 20.89
C MET A 98 -8.14 -12.78 19.81
N GLN A 99 -7.43 -13.82 20.23
CA GLN A 99 -6.77 -14.76 19.33
C GLN A 99 -7.43 -16.12 19.46
N LEU A 100 -8.02 -16.60 18.36
CA LEU A 100 -8.86 -17.80 18.36
C LEU A 100 -8.11 -19.02 17.85
N LEU A 101 -8.41 -20.16 18.47
CA LEU A 101 -7.76 -21.43 18.18
C LEU A 101 -8.37 -22.18 17.00
N ASN A 102 -9.65 -21.97 16.70
CA ASN A 102 -10.36 -22.67 15.63
C ASN A 102 -11.40 -21.77 14.94
N ASP A 103 -11.82 -22.21 13.76
CA ASP A 103 -12.71 -21.44 12.89
C ASP A 103 -14.17 -21.48 13.37
N ALA A 104 -14.56 -22.54 14.08
CA ALA A 104 -15.89 -22.66 14.67
C ALA A 104 -16.14 -21.58 15.74
N MET A 105 -15.15 -21.28 16.59
CA MET A 105 -15.23 -20.17 17.54
C MET A 105 -15.28 -18.82 16.84
N LEU A 106 -14.54 -18.66 15.73
CA LEU A 106 -14.54 -17.44 14.94
C LEU A 106 -15.94 -17.18 14.38
N GLU A 107 -16.55 -18.18 13.75
CA GLU A 107 -17.91 -18.06 13.19
C GLU A 107 -18.94 -17.80 14.28
N LYS A 108 -18.89 -18.56 15.38
CA LYS A 108 -19.82 -18.37 16.50
C LYS A 108 -19.78 -16.94 17.04
N LEU A 109 -18.58 -16.40 17.26
CA LEU A 109 -18.44 -15.05 17.81
C LEU A 109 -18.84 -13.99 16.78
N VAL A 110 -18.29 -14.06 15.57
CA VAL A 110 -18.46 -13.01 14.55
C VAL A 110 -19.89 -13.00 14.01
N ILE A 111 -20.43 -14.17 13.68
CA ILE A 111 -21.75 -14.30 13.05
C ILE A 111 -22.85 -14.34 14.11
N ASP A 112 -22.80 -15.30 15.03
CA ASP A 112 -23.93 -15.54 15.92
C ASP A 112 -24.01 -14.48 17.04
N GLU A 113 -22.89 -14.19 17.70
CA GLU A 113 -22.87 -13.24 18.83
C GLU A 113 -22.84 -11.77 18.38
N TRP A 114 -21.99 -11.42 17.41
CA TRP A 114 -21.83 -10.02 16.96
C TRP A 114 -22.73 -9.67 15.77
N GLY A 115 -23.39 -10.67 15.17
CA GLY A 115 -24.35 -10.50 14.10
C GLY A 115 -23.74 -10.09 12.76
N VAL A 116 -22.44 -10.27 12.55
CA VAL A 116 -21.82 -9.94 11.26
C VAL A 116 -22.37 -10.89 10.19
N PRO A 117 -22.82 -10.37 9.03
CA PRO A 117 -23.27 -11.21 7.94
C PRO A 117 -22.23 -12.26 7.53
N ARG A 118 -22.69 -13.49 7.26
CA ARG A 118 -21.80 -14.62 6.95
C ARG A 118 -20.99 -14.38 5.68
N ASP A 119 -21.62 -13.80 4.66
CA ASP A 119 -21.01 -13.41 3.40
C ASP A 119 -19.84 -12.42 3.59
N TRP A 120 -19.89 -11.55 4.60
CA TRP A 120 -18.78 -10.65 4.93
C TRP A 120 -17.59 -11.43 5.49
N LEU A 121 -17.82 -12.35 6.44
CA LEU A 121 -16.75 -13.18 6.97
C LEU A 121 -16.14 -14.07 5.88
N ASP A 122 -16.97 -14.63 5.00
CA ASP A 122 -16.52 -15.43 3.87
C ASP A 122 -15.70 -14.60 2.87
N ALA A 123 -16.14 -13.36 2.58
CA ALA A 123 -15.39 -12.43 1.74
C ALA A 123 -14.03 -12.06 2.36
N ALA A 124 -13.97 -11.88 3.69
CA ALA A 124 -12.71 -11.62 4.39
C ALA A 124 -11.75 -12.82 4.35
N ARG A 125 -12.29 -14.05 4.32
CA ARG A 125 -11.55 -15.31 4.22
C ARG A 125 -11.09 -15.65 2.80
N LEU A 126 -11.81 -15.18 1.78
CA LEU A 126 -11.54 -15.53 0.39
C LEU A 126 -10.14 -15.12 -0.08
N THR A 127 -9.56 -14.09 0.55
CA THR A 127 -8.25 -13.55 0.17
C THR A 127 -7.29 -13.48 1.36
N ASP A 128 -6.10 -14.06 1.20
CA ASP A 128 -4.99 -13.95 2.16
C ASP A 128 -4.38 -12.55 2.28
N ARG A 129 -4.72 -11.66 1.35
CA ARG A 129 -4.22 -10.28 1.27
C ARG A 129 -5.34 -9.29 0.93
N THR A 130 -5.19 -8.05 1.36
CA THR A 130 -6.18 -7.00 1.08
C THR A 130 -6.19 -6.64 -0.39
N LYS A 131 -7.34 -6.19 -0.89
CA LYS A 131 -7.47 -5.58 -2.21
C LYS A 131 -6.52 -4.40 -2.34
N ARG A 132 -6.39 -3.58 -1.27
CA ARG A 132 -5.42 -2.48 -1.20
C ARG A 132 -3.97 -2.96 -1.39
N PHE A 133 -3.57 -4.03 -0.71
CA PHE A 133 -2.23 -4.60 -0.87
C PHE A 133 -1.98 -5.11 -2.29
N LEU A 134 -2.95 -5.81 -2.88
CA LEU A 134 -2.85 -6.32 -4.24
C LEU A 134 -2.71 -5.19 -5.27
N ALA A 135 -3.53 -4.14 -5.16
CA ALA A 135 -3.44 -2.95 -6.00
C ALA A 135 -2.08 -2.26 -5.86
N TRP A 136 -1.62 -2.01 -4.62
CA TRP A 136 -0.31 -1.44 -4.36
C TRP A 136 0.84 -2.26 -4.98
N LYS A 137 0.75 -3.59 -4.88
CA LYS A 137 1.77 -4.50 -5.44
C LYS A 137 1.84 -4.39 -6.96
N ASP A 138 0.69 -4.30 -7.62
CA ASP A 138 0.60 -4.18 -9.08
C ASP A 138 1.07 -2.81 -9.58
N GLU A 139 0.69 -1.74 -8.90
CA GLU A 139 1.19 -0.38 -9.15
C GLU A 139 2.70 -0.31 -8.99
N ALA A 140 3.24 -0.86 -7.90
CA ALA A 140 4.67 -0.91 -7.65
C ALA A 140 5.41 -1.73 -8.73
N LYS A 141 4.81 -2.81 -9.25
CA LYS A 141 5.37 -3.59 -10.35
C LYS A 141 5.39 -2.78 -11.65
N LEU A 142 4.31 -2.06 -11.95
CA LEU A 142 4.20 -1.20 -13.13
C LEU A 142 5.20 -0.04 -13.07
N ALA A 143 5.32 0.64 -11.93
CA ALA A 143 6.26 1.73 -11.70
C ALA A 143 7.71 1.28 -11.91
N ARG A 144 8.09 0.11 -11.38
CA ARG A 144 9.43 -0.47 -11.62
C ARG A 144 9.67 -0.78 -13.10
N LYS A 145 8.66 -1.28 -13.82
CA LYS A 145 8.76 -1.56 -15.26
C LYS A 145 8.95 -0.26 -16.07
N GLN A 146 8.19 0.78 -15.74
CA GLN A 146 8.33 2.10 -16.37
C GLN A 146 9.68 2.75 -16.05
N GLY A 147 10.15 2.66 -14.81
CA GLY A 147 11.49 3.12 -14.41
C GLY A 147 12.58 2.47 -15.24
N ARG A 148 12.57 1.13 -15.37
CA ARG A 148 13.53 0.41 -16.23
C ARG A 148 13.49 0.85 -17.69
N ARG A 149 12.30 1.11 -18.24
CA ARG A 149 12.14 1.61 -19.62
C ARG A 149 12.73 3.01 -19.80
N ARG A 150 12.45 3.93 -18.87
CA ARG A 150 13.02 5.28 -18.88
C ARG A 150 14.54 5.25 -18.78
N THR A 151 15.10 4.45 -17.87
CA THR A 151 16.56 4.30 -17.74
C THR A 151 17.20 3.73 -19.01
N ALA A 152 16.53 2.76 -19.67
CA ALA A 152 17.00 2.22 -20.94
C ALA A 152 16.97 3.29 -22.05
N GLN A 153 15.87 4.04 -22.19
CA GLN A 153 15.75 5.14 -23.15
C GLN A 153 16.85 6.19 -22.95
N VAL A 154 17.04 6.68 -21.72
CA VAL A 154 18.10 7.65 -21.40
C VAL A 154 19.47 7.11 -21.76
N ARG A 155 19.74 5.82 -21.48
CA ARG A 155 21.02 5.18 -21.84
C ARG A 155 21.22 5.13 -23.35
N ASP A 156 20.17 4.78 -24.10
CA ASP A 156 20.25 4.62 -25.55
C ASP A 156 20.37 5.99 -26.25
N GLU A 157 19.63 7.01 -25.79
CA GLU A 157 19.78 8.40 -26.23
C GLU A 157 21.17 8.95 -25.92
N THR A 158 21.72 8.68 -24.73
CA THR A 158 23.07 9.10 -24.37
C THR A 158 24.12 8.43 -25.27
N LYS A 159 23.95 7.15 -25.61
CA LYS A 159 24.82 6.44 -26.56
C LYS A 159 24.73 7.03 -27.96
N LEU A 160 23.54 7.37 -28.43
CA LEU A 160 23.32 8.00 -29.73
C LEU A 160 24.01 9.37 -29.79
N LYS A 161 23.78 10.24 -28.81
CA LYS A 161 24.46 11.55 -28.72
C LYS A 161 25.98 11.43 -28.73
N LYS A 162 26.55 10.49 -27.96
CA LYS A 162 28.00 10.24 -27.97
C LYS A 162 28.52 9.76 -29.33
N ARG A 163 27.75 8.94 -30.06
CA ARG A 163 28.10 8.49 -31.43
C ARG A 163 28.04 9.66 -32.41
N GLU A 164 27.00 10.49 -32.34
CA GLU A 164 26.85 11.67 -33.19
C GLU A 164 27.97 12.69 -32.94
N GLU A 165 28.32 12.97 -31.68
CA GLU A 165 29.43 13.84 -31.32
C GLU A 165 30.77 13.31 -31.83
N LYS A 166 31.01 11.98 -31.69
CA LYS A 166 32.22 11.34 -32.22
C LYS A 166 32.29 11.47 -33.75
N ASN A 167 31.19 11.19 -34.45
CA ASN A 167 31.14 11.30 -35.91
C ASN A 167 31.35 12.75 -36.38
N LYS A 168 30.76 13.73 -35.68
CA LYS A 168 30.99 15.16 -35.97
C LYS A 168 32.45 15.55 -35.78
N ARG A 169 33.09 15.11 -34.68
CA ARG A 169 34.52 15.37 -34.44
C ARG A 169 35.40 14.76 -35.53
N GLN A 170 35.17 13.50 -35.87
CA GLN A 170 35.94 12.82 -36.93
C GLN A 170 35.79 13.50 -38.29
N LYS A 171 34.58 14.00 -38.60
CA LYS A 171 34.35 14.73 -39.84
C LYS A 171 35.07 16.08 -39.86
N LEU A 172 35.03 16.84 -38.76
CA LEU A 172 35.78 18.10 -38.64
C LEU A 172 37.30 17.88 -38.74
N GLU A 173 37.82 16.80 -38.15
CA GLU A 173 39.25 16.43 -38.26
C GLU A 173 39.62 16.04 -39.70
N GLN A 174 38.76 15.30 -40.41
CA GLN A 174 38.98 14.95 -41.82
C GLN A 174 38.91 16.18 -42.74
N ASP A 175 37.93 17.06 -42.53
CA ASP A 175 37.80 18.30 -43.31
C ASP A 175 39.02 19.23 -43.07
N ALA A 176 39.51 19.32 -41.82
CA ALA A 176 40.73 20.07 -41.51
C ALA A 176 42.00 19.44 -42.11
N ALA A 177 42.08 18.10 -42.17
CA ALA A 177 43.20 17.40 -42.82
C ALA A 177 43.18 17.58 -44.35
N ALA A 178 42.00 17.62 -44.98
CA ALA A 178 41.85 17.88 -46.41
C ALA A 178 42.26 19.31 -46.79
N VAL A 179 41.92 20.31 -45.96
CA VAL A 179 42.33 21.71 -46.19
C VAL A 179 43.85 21.90 -46.09
N ASN A 180 44.51 21.19 -45.18
CA ASN A 180 45.98 21.25 -45.06
C ASN A 180 46.69 20.48 -46.20
N ALA A 181 46.07 19.42 -46.73
CA ALA A 181 46.62 18.67 -47.87
C ALA A 181 46.54 19.47 -49.19
N ASP A 182 45.52 20.31 -49.38
CA ASP A 182 45.43 21.21 -50.55
C ASP A 182 46.41 22.39 -50.46
N SER A 183 46.74 22.88 -49.26
CA SER A 183 47.73 23.96 -49.10
C SER A 183 49.18 23.54 -49.33
N ASP A 184 49.51 22.25 -49.17
CA ASP A 184 50.86 21.72 -49.42
C ASP A 184 51.12 21.40 -50.91
N VAL A 185 50.09 21.38 -51.76
CA VAL A 185 50.24 21.16 -53.21
C VAL A 185 50.58 22.45 -53.96
N ASP A 186 50.14 23.62 -53.47
CA ASP A 186 50.40 24.92 -54.10
C ASP A 186 51.80 25.50 -53.77
N ASP A 187 52.47 25.04 -52.70
CA ASP A 187 53.82 25.52 -52.33
C ASP A 187 54.96 24.67 -52.96
N ALA A 188 54.62 23.56 -53.62
CA ALA A 188 55.58 22.70 -54.34
C ALA A 188 55.74 23.06 -55.83
N ALA A 189 55.00 24.06 -56.35
CA ALA A 189 54.96 24.42 -57.77
C ALA A 189 55.61 25.79 -58.11
N LYS A 190 56.46 26.34 -57.23
CA LYS A 190 57.14 27.63 -57.44
C LYS A 190 58.65 27.51 -57.60
#